data_AF-A0A2G5UP36-F1
#
_entry.id   AF-A0A2G5UP36-F1
#
_cell.length_a   1.000
_cell.length_b   1.000
_cell.length_c   1.000
_cell.angle_alpha   90.00
_cell.angle_beta   90.00
_cell.angle_gamma   90.00
#
_symmetry.space_group_name_H-M   'P 1'
#
loop_
_entity.id
_entity.type
_entity.pdbx_description
1 polymer ?
#
loop_
_entity_poly.entity_id
_entity_poly.type
_entity_poly.pdbx_seq_one_letter_code
_entity_poly.pdbx_strand_id
1 'polypeptide(L)'
;MRAVFSIVLIWLFAISASTGVRVKRGLSIEEQNKLLDVLNADRQALGENMGIAFEKLTYNRGFEMTAENFRCGSYSERYVWVPLKVNQHFKEVFAKFGGMDVYSRAFFIPKHTKIGCSKEKTCSHTTNVGEDAGKTKEFWGVCILGPSSEYHRFDDSNTPENNGMPSYEKYGDLLGIQPK
;
A
#
# COMPACT_ATOMS: atom_id res chain seq x y z
N MET A 1 -58.54 12.48 5.36
CA MET A 1 -57.71 11.25 5.28
C MET A 1 -56.55 11.29 4.27
N ARG A 2 -56.24 12.41 3.57
CA ARG A 2 -55.07 12.48 2.67
C ARG A 2 -53.80 13.04 3.32
N ALA A 3 -53.93 13.93 4.31
CA ALA A 3 -52.79 14.58 4.97
C ALA A 3 -52.03 13.67 5.94
N VAL A 4 -52.72 12.75 6.61
CA VAL A 4 -52.11 11.84 7.61
C VAL A 4 -51.20 10.80 6.94
N PHE A 5 -51.54 10.33 5.75
CA PHE A 5 -50.72 9.37 5.00
C PHE A 5 -49.43 10.00 4.43
N SER A 6 -49.41 11.30 4.13
CA SER A 6 -48.20 11.98 3.62
C SER A 6 -47.13 12.18 4.68
N ILE A 7 -47.51 12.40 5.94
CA ILE A 7 -46.56 12.64 7.04
C ILE A 7 -45.85 11.33 7.45
N VAL A 8 -46.57 10.20 7.42
CA VAL A 8 -46.01 8.87 7.75
C VAL A 8 -44.99 8.40 6.70
N LEU A 9 -45.22 8.69 5.42
CA LEU A 9 -44.28 8.36 4.34
C LEU A 9 -42.98 9.17 4.42
N ILE A 10 -43.03 10.45 4.81
CA ILE A 10 -41.83 11.30 4.95
C ILE A 10 -40.96 10.84 6.13
N TRP A 11 -41.56 10.37 7.22
CA TRP A 11 -40.81 9.83 8.37
C TRP A 11 -40.12 8.49 8.07
N LEU A 12 -40.71 7.63 7.24
CA LEU A 12 -40.12 6.34 6.86
C LEU A 12 -38.91 6.49 5.92
N PHE A 13 -38.85 7.54 5.09
CA PHE A 13 -37.69 7.82 4.24
C PHE A 13 -36.52 8.49 4.98
N ALA A 14 -36.77 9.17 6.11
CA ALA A 14 -35.70 9.79 6.89
C ALA A 14 -34.86 8.76 7.68
N ILE A 15 -35.43 7.60 8.02
CA ILE A 15 -34.76 6.58 8.85
C ILE A 15 -33.81 5.70 8.02
N SER A 16 -34.04 5.55 6.72
CA SER A 16 -33.20 4.72 5.83
C SER A 16 -31.92 5.43 5.35
N ALA A 17 -31.74 6.72 5.66
CA ALA A 17 -30.55 7.48 5.26
C ALA A 17 -29.35 7.36 6.23
N SER A 18 -29.48 6.71 7.39
CA SER A 18 -28.48 6.79 8.47
C SER A 18 -27.80 5.48 8.87
N THR A 19 -28.12 4.34 8.25
CA THR A 19 -27.49 3.04 8.57
C THR A 19 -26.63 2.48 7.44
N GLY A 20 -26.18 3.35 6.52
CA GLY A 20 -24.98 3.05 5.76
C GLY A 20 -23.81 3.01 6.72
N VAL A 21 -23.53 1.83 7.30
CA VAL A 21 -22.22 1.54 7.92
C VAL A 21 -21.22 1.75 6.80
N ARG A 22 -20.70 2.97 6.70
CA ARG A 22 -19.59 3.31 5.82
C ARG A 22 -18.40 2.60 6.44
N VAL A 23 -18.26 1.32 6.12
CA VAL A 23 -17.02 0.57 6.37
C VAL A 23 -15.94 1.48 5.81
N LYS A 24 -15.10 2.05 6.68
CA LYS A 24 -13.98 2.90 6.28
C LYS A 24 -13.04 2.00 5.48
N ARG A 25 -13.27 1.91 4.17
CA ARG A 25 -12.40 1.20 3.24
C ARG A 25 -11.25 2.14 2.89
N GLY A 26 -10.04 1.66 3.06
CA GLY A 26 -8.82 2.42 2.80
C GLY A 26 -8.41 3.37 3.93
N LEU A 27 -7.46 4.24 3.62
CA LEU A 27 -6.89 5.20 4.57
C LEU A 27 -7.84 6.40 4.76
N SER A 28 -7.91 6.92 5.98
CA SER A 28 -8.50 8.24 6.24
C SER A 28 -7.69 9.34 5.54
N ILE A 29 -8.27 10.53 5.36
CA ILE A 29 -7.54 11.68 4.79
C ILE A 29 -6.32 12.03 5.64
N GLU A 30 -6.44 11.94 6.97
CA GLU A 30 -5.35 12.18 7.91
C GLU A 30 -4.23 11.14 7.74
N GLU A 31 -4.59 9.86 7.61
CA GLU A 31 -3.63 8.77 7.36
C GLU A 31 -2.93 8.93 6.01
N GLN A 32 -3.65 9.39 4.98
CA GLN A 32 -3.09 9.66 3.65
C GLN A 32 -2.08 10.79 3.69
N ASN A 33 -2.44 11.91 4.31
CA ASN A 33 -1.54 13.05 4.46
C ASN A 33 -0.31 12.66 5.28
N LYS A 34 -0.51 11.97 6.42
CA LYS A 34 0.59 11.47 7.26
C LYS A 34 1.55 10.57 6.48
N LEU A 35 1.03 9.64 5.68
CA LEU A 35 1.85 8.78 4.83
C LEU A 35 2.63 9.60 3.81
N LEU A 36 1.95 10.48 3.07
CA LEU A 36 2.57 11.29 2.02
C LEU A 36 3.63 12.24 2.57
N ASP A 37 3.37 12.87 3.71
CA ASP A 37 4.30 13.84 4.31
C ASP A 37 5.60 13.15 4.71
N VAL A 38 5.51 12.02 5.43
CA VAL A 38 6.70 11.26 5.86
C VAL A 38 7.43 10.66 4.66
N LEU A 39 6.72 9.98 3.75
CA LEU A 39 7.35 9.33 2.61
C LEU A 39 7.97 10.34 1.63
N ASN A 40 7.33 11.49 1.40
CA ASN A 40 7.93 12.53 0.56
C ASN A 40 9.13 13.18 1.22
N ALA A 41 9.13 13.38 2.54
CA ALA A 41 10.30 13.87 3.26
C ALA A 41 11.47 12.88 3.14
N ASP A 42 11.22 11.58 3.34
CA ASP A 42 12.23 10.54 3.15
C ASP A 42 12.75 10.50 1.71
N ARG A 43 11.87 10.65 0.71
CA ARG A 43 12.27 10.76 -0.70
C ARG A 43 13.18 11.96 -0.94
N GLN A 44 12.88 13.13 -0.38
CA GLN A 44 13.77 14.30 -0.54
C GLN A 44 15.13 14.07 0.10
N ALA A 45 15.17 13.58 1.35
CA ALA A 45 16.43 13.29 2.05
C ALA A 45 17.29 12.27 1.30
N LEU A 46 16.67 11.20 0.79
CA LEU A 46 17.38 10.22 -0.04
C LEU A 46 17.87 10.84 -1.35
N GLY A 47 17.05 11.68 -1.99
CA GLY A 47 17.41 12.38 -3.22
C GLY A 47 18.64 13.27 -3.06
N GLU A 48 18.71 14.00 -1.95
CA GLU A 48 19.88 14.81 -1.59
C GLU A 48 21.15 13.95 -1.46
N ASN A 49 21.07 12.83 -0.75
CA ASN A 49 22.21 11.90 -0.61
C ASN A 49 22.68 11.34 -1.95
N MET A 50 21.73 11.05 -2.85
CA MET A 50 21.99 10.42 -4.14
C MET A 50 22.29 11.41 -5.28
N GLY A 51 22.13 12.72 -5.05
CA GLY A 51 22.23 13.73 -6.10
C GLY A 51 21.11 13.65 -7.16
N ILE A 52 19.93 13.15 -6.79
CA ILE A 52 18.76 13.02 -7.68
C ILE A 52 17.56 13.75 -7.11
N ALA A 53 16.69 14.25 -7.99
CA ALA A 53 15.42 14.84 -7.59
C ALA A 53 14.30 13.79 -7.61
N PHE A 54 13.51 13.77 -6.53
CA PHE A 54 12.27 13.02 -6.47
C PHE A 54 11.09 13.95 -6.64
N GLU A 55 10.24 13.69 -7.62
CA GLU A 55 8.91 14.28 -7.64
C GLU A 55 8.12 13.81 -6.40
N LYS A 56 7.31 14.72 -5.86
CA LYS A 56 6.42 14.43 -4.74
C LYS A 56 5.36 13.43 -5.18
N LEU A 57 5.23 12.36 -4.41
CA LEU A 57 4.11 11.43 -4.52
C LEU A 57 2.81 12.14 -4.18
N THR A 58 1.77 11.83 -4.95
CA THR A 58 0.40 12.29 -4.74
C THR A 58 -0.53 11.10 -4.50
N TYR A 59 -1.53 11.28 -3.64
CA TYR A 59 -2.46 10.19 -3.35
C TYR A 59 -3.40 9.95 -4.53
N ASN A 60 -3.57 8.69 -4.90
CA ASN A 60 -4.44 8.26 -5.98
C ASN A 60 -5.49 7.27 -5.47
N ARG A 61 -6.76 7.70 -5.48
CA ARG A 61 -7.90 6.86 -5.05
C ARG A 61 -8.12 5.64 -5.92
N GLY A 62 -7.81 5.70 -7.22
CA GLY A 62 -7.88 4.54 -8.10
C GLY A 62 -6.87 3.46 -7.72
N PHE A 63 -5.67 3.85 -7.27
CA PHE A 63 -4.65 2.93 -6.78
C PHE A 63 -5.02 2.34 -5.42
N GLU A 64 -5.60 3.12 -4.51
CA GLU A 64 -6.15 2.60 -3.26
C GLU A 64 -7.27 1.58 -3.51
N MET A 65 -8.20 1.87 -4.42
CA MET A 65 -9.22 0.89 -4.83
C MET A 65 -8.58 -0.37 -5.43
N THR A 66 -7.52 -0.22 -6.22
CA THR A 66 -6.79 -1.36 -6.77
C THR A 66 -6.14 -2.19 -5.66
N ALA A 67 -5.47 -1.54 -4.71
CA ALA A 67 -4.83 -2.14 -3.54
C ALA A 67 -5.81 -2.96 -2.70
N GLU A 68 -7.02 -2.43 -2.50
CA GLU A 68 -8.08 -3.09 -1.75
C GLU A 68 -8.59 -4.36 -2.48
N ASN A 69 -8.83 -4.24 -3.79
CA ASN A 69 -9.68 -5.20 -4.51
C ASN A 69 -8.92 -6.28 -5.30
N PHE A 70 -7.59 -6.20 -5.48
CA PHE A 70 -6.88 -7.23 -6.24
C PHE A 70 -6.97 -8.60 -5.56
N ARG A 71 -7.01 -9.69 -6.34
CA ARG A 71 -7.06 -11.05 -5.77
C ARG A 71 -5.68 -11.47 -5.26
N CYS A 72 -5.59 -11.95 -4.03
CA CYS A 72 -4.34 -12.51 -3.49
C CYS A 72 -3.80 -13.61 -4.43
N GLY A 73 -2.52 -13.52 -4.80
CA GLY A 73 -1.89 -14.43 -5.77
C GLY A 73 -2.13 -14.09 -7.26
N SER A 74 -2.93 -13.08 -7.57
CA SER A 74 -3.04 -12.53 -8.93
C SER A 74 -2.13 -11.30 -9.04
N TYR A 75 -1.01 -11.46 -9.74
CA TYR A 75 -0.08 -10.37 -10.02
C TYR A 75 -0.50 -9.66 -11.31
N SER A 76 -0.53 -8.33 -11.27
CA SER A 76 -0.68 -7.48 -12.45
C SER A 76 0.62 -6.74 -12.67
N GLU A 77 1.26 -6.94 -13.81
CA GLU A 77 2.49 -6.23 -14.22
C GLU A 77 2.25 -4.72 -14.44
N ARG A 78 0.98 -4.29 -14.49
CA ARG A 78 0.62 -2.89 -14.73
C ARG A 78 0.98 -1.94 -13.58
N TYR A 79 1.20 -2.43 -12.36
CA TYR A 79 1.52 -1.58 -11.23
C TYR A 79 2.50 -2.26 -10.27
N VAL A 80 3.31 -1.46 -9.57
CA VAL A 80 4.17 -1.97 -8.51
C VAL A 80 3.37 -2.00 -7.22
N TRP A 81 3.30 -3.19 -6.60
CA TRP A 81 2.65 -3.38 -5.31
C TRP A 81 3.70 -3.58 -4.22
N VAL A 82 3.47 -2.98 -3.06
CA VAL A 82 4.37 -3.03 -1.91
C VAL A 82 3.57 -3.42 -0.68
N PRO A 83 3.79 -4.60 -0.07
CA PRO A 83 3.16 -4.93 1.21
C PRO A 83 3.66 -3.97 2.29
N LEU A 84 2.85 -3.68 3.30
CA LEU A 84 3.24 -2.78 4.39
C LEU A 84 3.78 -3.51 5.61
N LYS A 85 3.38 -4.77 5.81
CA LYS A 85 3.94 -5.73 6.75
C LYS A 85 3.90 -7.12 6.13
N VAL A 86 4.86 -7.97 6.48
CA VAL A 86 4.89 -9.36 6.07
C VAL A 86 5.31 -10.26 7.23
N ASN A 87 4.88 -11.53 7.21
CA ASN A 87 5.32 -12.48 8.23
C ASN A 87 6.79 -12.90 8.02
N GLN A 88 7.40 -13.48 9.05
CA GLN A 88 8.82 -13.83 9.05
C GLN A 88 9.18 -14.77 7.88
N HIS A 89 8.34 -15.78 7.63
CA HIS A 89 8.56 -16.71 6.53
C HIS A 89 8.55 -16.00 5.16
N PHE A 90 7.69 -14.99 4.98
CA PHE A 90 7.69 -14.22 3.75
C PHE A 90 8.98 -13.41 3.57
N LYS A 91 9.55 -12.86 4.65
CA LYS A 91 10.89 -12.20 4.60
C LYS A 91 11.98 -13.19 4.19
N GLU A 92 11.98 -14.39 4.74
CA GLU A 92 12.97 -15.43 4.43
C GLU A 92 12.92 -15.85 2.96
N VAL A 93 11.71 -16.06 2.43
CA VAL A 93 11.53 -16.38 1.00
C VAL A 93 12.06 -15.26 0.12
N PHE A 94 11.81 -13.99 0.49
CA PHE A 94 12.32 -12.85 -0.27
C PHE A 94 13.83 -12.66 -0.17
N ALA A 95 14.43 -12.90 1.00
CA ALA A 95 15.88 -12.80 1.19
C ALA A 95 16.66 -13.75 0.26
N LYS A 96 16.06 -14.90 -0.12
CA LYS A 96 16.64 -15.85 -1.10
C LYS A 96 16.78 -15.24 -2.51
N PHE A 97 16.09 -14.14 -2.86
CA PHE A 97 16.16 -13.49 -4.17
C PHE A 97 17.25 -12.40 -4.25
N GLY A 98 18.44 -12.68 -3.74
CA GLY A 98 19.62 -11.82 -3.93
C GLY A 98 19.72 -10.61 -3.01
N GLY A 99 19.01 -10.61 -1.87
CA GLY A 99 19.18 -9.62 -0.79
C GLY A 99 18.77 -8.18 -1.10
N MET A 100 18.30 -7.87 -2.31
CA MET A 100 17.79 -6.55 -2.67
C MET A 100 16.43 -6.32 -2.02
N ASP A 101 16.29 -5.21 -1.27
CA ASP A 101 15.02 -4.82 -0.68
C ASP A 101 14.11 -4.15 -1.73
N VAL A 102 13.55 -4.98 -2.61
CA VAL A 102 12.71 -4.56 -3.75
C VAL A 102 11.47 -3.78 -3.30
N TYR A 103 10.97 -4.05 -2.10
CA TYR A 103 9.76 -3.42 -1.56
C TYR A 103 10.04 -2.02 -1.05
N SER A 104 11.12 -1.84 -0.29
CA SER A 104 11.57 -0.51 0.10
C SER A 104 11.90 0.30 -1.15
N ARG A 105 12.68 -0.27 -2.08
CA ARG A 105 13.11 0.39 -3.30
C ARG A 105 11.96 0.91 -4.15
N ALA A 106 10.83 0.20 -4.19
CA ALA A 106 9.65 0.63 -4.94
C ALA A 106 9.11 2.01 -4.48
N PHE A 107 9.20 2.34 -3.19
CA PHE A 107 8.82 3.67 -2.68
C PHE A 107 9.76 4.79 -3.14
N PHE A 108 10.96 4.43 -3.56
CA PHE A 108 12.02 5.36 -3.93
C PHE A 108 12.37 5.30 -5.40
N ILE A 109 11.54 4.73 -6.27
CA ILE A 109 11.74 4.86 -7.72
C ILE A 109 11.38 6.30 -8.15
N PRO A 110 12.27 7.05 -8.85
CA PRO A 110 12.03 8.45 -9.20
C PRO A 110 10.77 8.68 -10.05
N LYS A 111 10.49 7.74 -10.96
CA LYS A 111 9.31 7.82 -11.84
C LYS A 111 7.98 7.54 -11.13
N HIS A 112 7.97 7.02 -9.92
CA HIS A 112 6.74 6.90 -9.16
C HIS A 112 6.32 8.27 -8.64
N THR A 113 5.14 8.73 -9.07
CA THR A 113 4.56 10.05 -8.73
C THR A 113 3.17 9.91 -8.09
N LYS A 114 2.61 8.70 -8.10
CA LYS A 114 1.29 8.38 -7.56
C LYS A 114 1.36 7.16 -6.65
N ILE A 115 0.62 7.21 -5.55
CA ILE A 115 0.50 6.13 -4.57
C ILE A 115 -0.95 5.99 -4.09
N GLY A 116 -1.41 4.77 -3.87
CA GLY A 116 -2.65 4.54 -3.13
C GLY A 116 -2.54 3.25 -2.33
N CYS A 117 -3.01 3.25 -1.09
CA CYS A 117 -2.78 2.14 -0.16
C CYS A 117 -4.06 1.67 0.49
N SER A 118 -4.16 0.36 0.70
CA SER A 118 -5.15 -0.24 1.59
C SER A 118 -4.44 -0.75 2.83
N LYS A 119 -4.89 -0.32 4.01
CA LYS A 119 -4.45 -0.91 5.28
C LYS A 119 -5.21 -2.18 5.66
N GLU A 120 -6.41 -2.36 5.11
CA GLU A 120 -7.30 -3.49 5.44
C GLU A 120 -6.97 -4.74 4.63
N LYS A 121 -6.30 -4.58 3.49
CA LYS A 121 -5.91 -5.70 2.64
C LYS A 121 -4.99 -6.66 3.39
N THR A 122 -5.46 -7.88 3.57
CA THR A 122 -4.66 -8.99 4.10
C THR A 122 -4.68 -10.10 3.08
N CYS A 123 -3.52 -10.73 2.85
CA CYS A 123 -3.40 -11.89 1.99
C CYS A 123 -2.57 -12.97 2.67
N SER A 124 -2.99 -14.21 2.47
CA SER A 124 -2.34 -15.40 2.98
C SER A 124 -2.26 -16.43 1.86
N HIS A 125 -1.10 -17.06 1.71
CA HIS A 125 -0.88 -18.10 0.71
C HIS A 125 -0.02 -19.21 1.30
N THR A 126 -0.61 -20.40 1.45
CA THR A 126 0.08 -21.61 1.85
C THR A 126 0.63 -22.35 0.63
N THR A 127 1.92 -22.62 0.64
CA THR A 127 2.57 -23.40 -0.42
C THR A 127 2.26 -24.89 -0.20
N ASN A 128 1.78 -25.58 -1.23
CA ASN A 128 1.36 -26.99 -1.12
C ASN A 128 2.45 -28.00 -1.52
N VAL A 129 3.54 -27.54 -2.14
CA VAL A 129 4.56 -28.40 -2.75
C VAL A 129 5.95 -27.78 -2.60
N GLY A 130 6.99 -28.62 -2.65
CA GLY A 130 8.39 -28.18 -2.57
C GLY A 130 8.90 -27.94 -1.15
N GLU A 131 10.04 -27.27 -1.03
CA GLU A 131 10.76 -27.02 0.25
C GLU A 131 9.92 -26.21 1.26
N ASP A 132 8.99 -25.40 0.78
CA ASP A 132 8.10 -24.58 1.61
C ASP A 132 6.69 -25.17 1.75
N ALA A 133 6.51 -26.46 1.45
CA ALA A 133 5.23 -27.15 1.63
C ALA A 133 4.71 -27.01 3.08
N GLY A 134 3.46 -26.59 3.23
CA GLY A 134 2.81 -26.33 4.51
C GLY A 134 3.16 -24.97 5.15
N LYS A 135 4.10 -24.20 4.58
CA LYS A 135 4.40 -22.85 5.07
C LYS A 135 3.50 -21.82 4.42
N THR A 136 3.14 -20.80 5.20
CA THR A 136 2.21 -19.74 4.79
C THR A 136 2.94 -18.41 4.70
N LYS A 137 2.82 -17.75 3.56
CA LYS A 137 3.27 -16.36 3.36
C LYS A 137 2.11 -15.41 3.57
N GLU A 138 2.32 -14.39 4.39
CA GLU A 138 1.27 -13.45 4.75
C GLU A 138 1.75 -12.03 4.66
N PHE A 139 0.87 -11.15 4.20
CA PHE A 139 1.09 -9.71 4.27
C PHE A 139 -0.16 -8.96 4.74
N TRP A 140 0.09 -7.84 5.39
CA TRP A 140 -0.93 -6.93 5.92
C TRP A 140 -0.68 -5.53 5.42
N GLY A 141 -1.72 -4.94 4.85
CA GLY A 141 -1.67 -3.70 4.11
C GLY A 141 -0.84 -3.79 2.83
N VAL A 142 -1.18 -2.94 1.87
CA VAL A 142 -0.48 -2.87 0.59
C VAL A 142 -0.65 -1.50 -0.04
N CYS A 143 0.41 -1.01 -0.66
CA CYS A 143 0.42 0.16 -1.50
C CYS A 143 0.58 -0.22 -2.96
N ILE A 144 -0.05 0.54 -3.83
CA ILE A 144 0.15 0.50 -5.28
C ILE A 144 0.82 1.81 -5.67
N LEU A 145 1.94 1.71 -6.40
CA LEU A 145 2.68 2.84 -6.94
C LEU A 145 2.62 2.87 -8.47
N GLY A 146 2.73 4.08 -9.00
CA GLY A 146 2.83 4.28 -10.44
C GLY A 146 3.24 5.71 -10.82
N PRO A 147 3.31 6.00 -12.14
CA PRO A 147 3.10 5.09 -13.27
C PRO A 147 4.02 3.87 -13.24
N SER A 148 3.60 2.75 -13.86
CA SER A 148 4.48 1.59 -14.02
C SER A 148 5.76 2.07 -14.66
N SER A 149 6.87 1.85 -13.94
CA SER A 149 8.18 2.05 -14.50
C SER A 149 8.80 0.68 -14.67
N GLU A 150 9.41 0.45 -15.82
CA GLU A 150 10.54 -0.47 -15.85
C GLU A 150 11.42 -0.10 -14.67
N TYR A 151 11.75 -1.09 -13.81
CA TYR A 151 12.62 -0.87 -12.65
C TYR A 151 13.76 0.03 -13.10
N HIS A 152 13.74 1.29 -12.66
CA HIS A 152 14.85 2.16 -12.95
C HIS A 152 16.05 1.50 -12.31
N ARG A 153 16.95 1.04 -13.17
CA ARG A 153 18.29 0.68 -12.75
C ARG A 153 18.90 1.99 -12.27
N PHE A 154 18.83 2.18 -10.95
CA PHE A 154 19.81 2.99 -10.27
C PHE A 154 21.18 2.50 -10.70
N ASP A 155 22.12 3.42 -10.81
CA ASP A 155 23.52 3.06 -10.99
C ASP A 155 23.90 2.07 -9.88
N ASP A 156 24.56 0.96 -10.24
CA ASP A 156 24.98 -0.07 -9.29
C ASP A 156 25.89 0.51 -8.18
N SER A 157 26.59 1.62 -8.47
CA SER A 157 27.41 2.36 -7.50
C SER A 157 26.63 3.38 -6.65
N ASN A 158 25.42 3.77 -7.07
CA ASN A 158 24.60 4.77 -6.39
C ASN A 158 23.14 4.30 -6.26
N THR A 159 22.93 3.37 -5.31
CA THR A 159 21.64 2.73 -5.05
C THR A 159 20.97 3.30 -3.80
N PRO A 160 19.62 3.29 -3.72
CA PRO A 160 18.90 3.72 -2.52
C PRO A 160 19.38 3.03 -1.23
N GLU A 161 19.68 1.74 -1.32
CA GLU A 161 20.16 0.90 -0.22
C GLU A 161 21.45 1.46 0.41
N ASN A 162 22.36 1.99 -0.41
CA ASN A 162 23.63 2.57 0.04
C ASN A 162 23.50 4.01 0.56
N ASN A 163 22.34 4.64 0.38
CA ASN A 163 22.11 6.07 0.66
C ASN A 163 21.11 6.31 1.79
N GLY A 164 20.88 5.29 2.64
CA GLY A 164 20.03 5.41 3.83
C GLY A 164 18.54 5.26 3.56
N MET A 165 18.15 4.52 2.52
CA MET A 165 16.75 4.20 2.23
C MET A 165 16.05 3.55 3.45
N PRO A 166 14.94 4.13 3.93
CA PRO A 166 14.09 3.50 4.94
C PRO A 166 13.44 2.19 4.46
N SER A 167 13.24 1.27 5.40
CA SER A 167 12.47 0.05 5.15
C SER A 167 11.00 0.35 4.85
N TYR A 168 10.38 -0.41 3.93
CA TYR A 168 8.96 -0.34 3.62
C TYR A 168 8.07 -0.53 4.84
N GLU A 169 8.51 -1.32 5.83
CA GLU A 169 7.75 -1.59 7.05
C GLU A 169 7.59 -0.35 7.93
N LYS A 170 8.48 0.65 7.81
CA LYS A 170 8.35 1.97 8.47
C LYS A 170 6.99 2.59 8.19
N TYR A 171 6.52 2.49 6.96
CA TYR A 171 5.24 3.07 6.54
C TYR A 171 4.04 2.25 7.03
N GLY A 172 4.21 0.93 7.20
CA GLY A 172 3.25 0.09 7.90
C GLY A 172 3.10 0.49 9.37
N ASP A 173 4.22 0.69 10.07
CA ASP A 173 4.25 1.14 11.47
C ASP A 173 3.63 2.53 11.63
N LEU A 174 3.94 3.44 10.71
CA LEU A 174 3.37 4.80 10.67
C LEU A 174 1.84 4.79 10.63
N LEU A 175 1.27 3.80 9.92
CA LEU A 175 -0.17 3.60 9.73
C LEU A 175 -0.79 2.68 10.80
N GLY A 176 0.00 2.20 11.77
CA GLY A 176 -0.48 1.32 12.83
C GLY A 176 -0.89 -0.07 12.36
N ILE A 177 -0.32 -0.55 11.25
CA ILE A 177 -0.61 -1.88 10.71
C ILE A 177 0.12 -2.92 11.55
N GLN A 178 -0.64 -3.83 12.13
CA GLN A 178 -0.14 -4.94 12.93
C GLN A 178 -0.41 -6.27 12.22
N PRO A 179 0.55 -7.21 12.24
CA PRO A 179 0.26 -8.61 11.94
C PRO A 179 -0.93 -9.10 12.76
N LYS A 180 -1.81 -9.87 12.13
CA LYS A 180 -2.93 -10.54 12.81
C LYS A 180 -2.51 -11.91 13.31
#